data_AF-A0A2V3W407-F1
#
_entry.id   AF-A0A2V3W407-F1
#
_cell.length_a   1.000
_cell.length_b   1.000
_cell.length_c   1.000
_cell.angle_alpha   90.00
_cell.angle_beta   90.00
_cell.angle_gamma   90.00
#
_symmetry.space_group_name_H-M   'P 1'
#
loop_
_entity.id
_entity.type
_entity.pdbx_description
1 polymer ?
#
loop_
_entity_poly.entity_id
_entity_poly.type
_entity_poly.pdbx_seq_one_letter_code
_entity_poly.pdbx_strand_id
1 'polypeptide(L)' 'APLHWGFVILGWAGLFSGGIAAQIITRYSNLTDVIWNNSSKEILNNRIVP' A
#
# COMPACT_ATOMS: atom_id res chain seq x y z
N ALA A 1 -22.91 -4.89 -25.61
CA ALA A 1 -22.42 -5.67 -24.44
C ALA A 1 -21.62 -4.78 -23.48
N PRO A 2 -22.28 -4.04 -22.56
CA PRO A 2 -21.64 -3.08 -21.64
C PRO A 2 -21.21 -3.67 -20.28
N LEU A 3 -21.81 -4.78 -19.85
CA LEU A 3 -21.60 -5.38 -18.51
C LEU A 3 -20.18 -5.94 -18.29
N HIS A 4 -19.55 -6.52 -19.32
CA HIS A 4 -18.21 -7.10 -19.19
C HIS A 4 -17.14 -6.02 -18.95
N TRP A 5 -17.26 -4.86 -19.60
CA TRP A 5 -16.37 -3.72 -19.38
C TRP A 5 -16.54 -3.12 -17.99
N GLY A 6 -17.77 -3.09 -17.47
CA GLY A 6 -18.03 -2.67 -16.08
C GLY A 6 -17.28 -3.54 -15.07
N PHE A 7 -17.31 -4.87 -15.24
CA PHE A 7 -16.54 -5.80 -14.40
C PHE A 7 -15.02 -5.55 -14.49
N VAL A 8 -14.49 -5.32 -15.69
CA VAL A 8 -13.06 -5.04 -15.90
C VAL A 8 -12.64 -3.76 -15.18
N ILE A 9 -13.40 -2.67 -15.32
CA ILE A 9 -13.08 -1.38 -14.66
C ILE A 9 -13.11 -1.53 -13.13
N LEU A 10 -14.12 -2.20 -12.59
CA LEU A 10 -14.22 -2.43 -11.15
C LEU A 10 -13.07 -3.31 -10.64
N GLY A 11 -12.67 -4.34 -11.41
CA GLY A 11 -11.50 -5.17 -11.10
C GLY A 11 -10.21 -4.34 -11.02
N TRP A 12 -9.95 -3.50 -12.02
CA TRP A 12 -8.76 -2.64 -12.03
C TRP A 12 -8.78 -1.58 -10.92
N ALA A 13 -9.93 -0.97 -10.66
CA ALA A 13 -10.09 -0.02 -9.57
C ALA A 13 -9.81 -0.67 -8.21
N GLY A 14 -10.27 -1.91 -8.01
CA GLY A 14 -9.98 -2.71 -6.82
C GLY A 14 -8.49 -3.01 -6.67
N LEU A 15 -7.81 -3.45 -7.74
CA LEU A 15 -6.37 -3.71 -7.72
C LEU A 15 -5.55 -2.45 -7.42
N PHE A 16 -5.92 -1.33 -8.03
CA PHE A 16 -5.29 -0.03 -7.75
C PHE A 16 -5.45 0.35 -6.26
N SER A 17 -6.68 0.27 -5.76
CA SER A 17 -7.00 0.59 -4.36
C SER A 17 -6.27 -0.34 -3.39
N GLY A 18 -6.17 -1.63 -3.72
CA GLY A 18 -5.39 -2.62 -2.97
C GLY A 18 -3.90 -2.28 -2.93
N GLY A 19 -3.33 -1.84 -4.05
CA GLY A 19 -1.93 -1.38 -4.10
C GLY A 19 -1.66 -0.16 -3.24
N ILE A 20 -2.60 0.80 -3.18
CA ILE A 20 -2.51 1.95 -2.27
C ILE A 20 -2.65 1.51 -0.81
N ALA A 21 -3.62 0.63 -0.51
CA ALA A 21 -3.83 0.12 0.84
C ALA A 21 -2.60 -0.62 1.37
N ALA A 22 -1.98 -1.49 0.56
CA ALA A 22 -0.76 -2.20 0.94
C ALA A 22 0.38 -1.24 1.30
N GLN A 23 0.59 -0.18 0.50
CA GLN A 23 1.61 0.83 0.79
C GLN A 23 1.34 1.57 2.11
N ILE A 24 0.09 1.93 2.38
CA ILE A 24 -0.31 2.58 3.64
C ILE A 24 -0.04 1.65 4.82
N ILE A 25 -0.49 0.39 4.75
CA ILE A 25 -0.30 -0.61 5.81
C ILE A 25 1.19 -0.81 6.09
N THR A 26 2.02 -0.96 5.05
CA THR A 26 3.46 -1.12 5.24
C THR A 26 4.09 0.09 5.94
N ARG A 27 3.75 1.32 5.52
CA ARG A 27 4.30 2.53 6.17
C ARG A 27 3.80 2.68 7.61
N TYR A 28 2.55 2.33 7.87
CA TYR A 28 1.99 2.34 9.22
C TYR A 28 2.66 1.29 10.12
N SER A 29 2.87 0.06 9.63
CA SER A 29 3.58 -1.01 10.34
C SER A 29 4.98 -0.57 10.75
N ASN A 30 5.73 0.04 9.82
CA ASN A 30 7.07 0.54 10.11
C ASN A 30 7.06 1.64 11.18
N LEU A 31 6.04 2.52 11.17
CA LEU A 31 5.89 3.55 12.20
C LEU A 31 5.57 2.93 13.56
N THR A 32 4.66 1.94 13.62
CA THR A 32 4.33 1.24 14.86
C THR A 32 5.54 0.51 15.43
N ASP A 33 6.39 -0.08 14.59
CA ASP A 33 7.62 -0.74 15.04
C ASP A 33 8.64 0.25 15.63
N VAL A 34 8.77 1.44 15.04
CA VAL A 34 9.64 2.49 15.58
C VAL A 34 9.12 3.01 16.92
N ILE A 35 7.82 3.28 17.02
CA ILE A 35 7.23 3.92 18.20
C ILE A 35 7.04 2.94 19.36
N TRP A 36 6.60 1.71 19.08
CA TRP A 36 6.21 0.76 20.12
C TRP A 36 7.29 -0.29 20.42
N ASN A 37 8.10 -0.64 19.42
CA ASN A 37 9.11 -1.69 19.55
C ASN A 37 10.55 -1.14 19.63
N ASN A 38 10.73 0.19 19.74
CA ASN A 38 12.04 0.86 19.74
C ASN A 38 12.94 0.48 18.55
N SER A 39 12.34 0.16 17.39
CA SER A 39 13.09 -0.21 16.18
C SER A 39 13.85 0.99 15.60
N SER A 40 14.91 0.71 14.82
CA SER A 40 15.71 1.75 14.14
C SER A 40 14.83 2.59 13.20
N LYS A 41 15.05 3.91 13.20
CA LYS A 41 14.33 4.85 12.32
C LYS A 41 14.76 4.77 10.85
N GLU A 42 15.82 4.03 10.54
CA GLU A 42 16.30 3.83 9.17
C GLU A 42 15.22 3.25 8.25
N ILE A 43 14.39 2.35 8.77
CA ILE A 43 13.30 1.69 8.03
C ILE A 43 12.27 2.69 7.46
N LEU A 44 12.13 3.86 8.07
CA LEU A 44 11.21 4.90 7.60
C LEU A 44 11.69 5.55 6.30
N ASN A 45 13.01 5.55 6.07
CA ASN A 45 13.63 6.18 4.91
C ASN A 45 13.93 5.18 3.78
N ASN A 46 13.73 3.87 4.02
CA ASN A 46 13.94 2.86 3.01
C ASN A 46 12.84 2.96 1.94
N ARG A 47 13.21 3.48 0.76
CA ARG A 47 12.36 3.72 -0.39
C ARG A 47 13.13 3.37 -1.66
N ILE A 48 12.42 2.81 -2.63
CA ILE A 48 12.95 2.63 -3.99
C ILE A 48 12.99 4.03 -4.62
N VAL A 49 14.20 4.50 -4.93
CA VAL A 49 14.41 5.71 -5.74
C VAL A 49 14.52 5.29 -7.22
N PRO A 50 13.84 5.97 -8.15
CA PRO A 50 13.95 5.69 -9.58
C PRO A 50 15.37 5.93 -10.12
#